data_AF-A0A178T598-F1
#
_entry.id   AF-A0A178T598-F1
#
_cell.length_a   1.000
_cell.length_b   1.000
_cell.length_c   1.000
_cell.angle_alpha   90.00
_cell.angle_beta   90.00
_cell.angle_gamma   90.00
#
_symmetry.space_group_name_H-M   'P 1'
#
loop_
_entity.id
_entity.type
_entity.pdbx_description
1 polymer ?
#
loop_
_entity_poly.entity_id
_entity_poly.type
_entity_poly.pdbx_seq_one_letter_code
_entity_poly.pdbx_strand_id
1 'polypeptide(L)'
;MKSQLKFLIWIVILAFGLTVAGLYKKGYFTKETSEKVQNSTMVKSSAKVETSAKITQTLNIQAIDNSMIGDNVSIIGKITDRRDHKDGHVFLTVQDSSGEILVPIFFDKKINTDNLIVGSQFQFSGKVDEYKGQMEIIPSTQKDIVPVATSTKIEEKDEGKVVTINGKILSKYTHPKGHIFLTVKVDSTGQELDIPLFNTLHPNPDAYLINSEVSIKGKVDIYKGKLELVPNSLNDIVILKKGDETGVNNVKIADITETDRGKMVITKGFVKEVVDKDGHLFFKLSDNGKEIKAVLFKADSQEIEGRRKRILHAEKEQFEIRVLGMVDVYNDELEIIIDKVLVD
;
A
#
# COMPACT_ATOMS: atom_id res chain seq x y z
N MET A 1 3.71 42.56 -37.93
CA MET A 1 4.66 41.43 -38.07
C MET A 1 4.20 40.31 -37.18
N LYS A 2 3.89 39.16 -37.79
CA LYS A 2 3.38 37.94 -37.17
C LYS A 2 4.54 37.14 -36.56
N SER A 3 4.31 36.48 -35.42
CA SER A 3 4.82 35.13 -35.18
C SER A 3 4.06 34.50 -34.01
N GLN A 4 3.09 33.65 -34.35
CA GLN A 4 2.47 32.69 -33.46
C GLN A 4 3.17 31.35 -33.67
N LEU A 5 3.78 30.80 -32.63
CA LEU A 5 4.38 29.47 -32.67
C LEU A 5 3.35 28.46 -32.13
N LYS A 6 2.65 27.81 -33.05
CA LYS A 6 1.80 26.64 -32.80
C LYS A 6 2.71 25.42 -32.69
N PHE A 7 2.67 24.70 -31.58
CA PHE A 7 3.23 23.35 -31.49
C PHE A 7 2.11 22.34 -31.67
N LEU A 8 2.17 21.64 -32.79
CA LEU A 8 1.27 20.56 -33.22
C LEU A 8 2.08 19.27 -33.09
N ILE A 9 1.73 18.37 -32.16
CA ILE A 9 2.35 17.04 -32.08
C ILE A 9 1.35 15.99 -32.54
N TRP A 10 1.85 15.17 -33.45
CA TRP A 10 1.15 14.24 -34.32
C TRP A 10 0.61 13.00 -33.60
N ILE A 11 -0.57 12.59 -34.06
CA ILE A 11 -1.15 11.25 -33.93
C ILE A 11 -0.34 10.30 -34.82
N VAL A 12 0.14 9.18 -34.27
CA VAL A 12 0.56 8.01 -35.06
C VAL A 12 -0.38 6.86 -34.73
N ILE A 13 -1.28 6.59 -35.67
CA ILE A 13 -2.07 5.36 -35.76
C ILE A 13 -1.17 4.32 -36.41
N LEU A 14 -1.01 3.16 -35.78
CA LEU A 14 -0.51 1.97 -36.45
C LEU A 14 -1.44 0.80 -36.13
N ALA A 15 -2.24 0.47 -37.14
CA ALA A 15 -3.05 -0.73 -37.22
C ALA A 15 -2.16 -1.90 -37.60
N PHE A 16 -2.25 -2.99 -36.84
CA PHE A 16 -2.01 -4.34 -37.35
C PHE A 16 -2.98 -5.28 -36.65
N GLY A 17 -3.93 -5.80 -37.43
CA GLY A 17 -4.74 -6.94 -37.05
C GLY A 17 -4.05 -8.23 -37.51
N LEU A 18 -4.16 -9.29 -36.71
CA LEU A 18 -4.72 -10.59 -37.10
C LEU A 18 -4.46 -11.65 -36.00
N THR A 19 -5.58 -12.18 -35.50
CA THR A 19 -5.87 -13.59 -35.16
C THR A 19 -4.82 -14.44 -34.43
N VAL A 20 -5.15 -14.86 -33.21
CA VAL A 20 -5.25 -16.30 -32.86
C VAL A 20 -6.40 -16.49 -31.87
N ALA A 21 -7.49 -17.11 -32.35
CA ALA A 21 -8.47 -17.80 -31.52
C ALA A 21 -7.98 -19.23 -31.32
N GLY A 22 -7.98 -19.73 -30.08
CA GLY A 22 -7.59 -21.11 -29.84
C GLY A 22 -7.66 -21.52 -28.37
N LEU A 23 -8.77 -22.18 -28.03
CA LEU A 23 -8.86 -23.31 -27.10
C LEU A 23 -8.41 -23.07 -25.64
N TYR A 24 -9.35 -23.06 -24.70
CA TYR A 24 -9.27 -24.00 -23.58
C TYR A 24 -10.68 -24.34 -23.06
N LYS A 25 -11.09 -25.58 -23.33
CA LYS A 25 -12.26 -26.28 -22.83
C LYS A 25 -11.74 -27.44 -21.99
N LYS A 26 -12.09 -27.47 -20.71
CA LYS A 26 -12.10 -28.63 -19.76
C LYS A 26 -12.39 -28.01 -18.38
N GLY A 27 -13.48 -28.29 -17.68
CA GLY A 27 -14.21 -29.55 -17.56
C GLY A 27 -13.79 -30.23 -16.26
N TYR A 28 -14.23 -29.70 -15.10
CA TYR A 28 -14.11 -30.37 -13.81
C TYR A 28 -15.38 -30.16 -12.99
N PHE A 29 -16.39 -30.98 -13.31
CA PHE A 29 -17.36 -31.45 -12.34
C PHE A 29 -17.12 -32.95 -12.20
N THR A 30 -16.63 -33.38 -11.04
CA THR A 30 -16.79 -34.76 -10.57
C THR A 30 -17.21 -34.70 -9.12
N LYS A 31 -18.40 -35.25 -8.89
CA LYS A 31 -19.05 -35.40 -7.59
C LYS A 31 -18.65 -36.76 -7.01
N GLU A 32 -18.54 -36.77 -5.68
CA GLU A 32 -18.61 -37.91 -4.76
C GLU A 32 -17.55 -39.01 -4.84
N THR A 33 -16.81 -39.19 -3.74
CA THR A 33 -16.81 -40.46 -3.00
C THR A 33 -16.43 -40.18 -1.55
N SER A 34 -17.36 -40.47 -0.64
CA SER A 34 -17.15 -40.50 0.80
C SER A 34 -16.58 -41.87 1.20
N GLU A 35 -15.40 -41.90 1.82
CA GLU A 35 -14.95 -43.05 2.59
C GLU A 35 -14.42 -42.63 3.96
N LYS A 36 -14.92 -43.36 4.98
CA LYS A 36 -14.53 -43.29 6.38
C LYS A 36 -13.11 -43.82 6.57
N VAL A 37 -12.30 -43.13 7.37
CA VAL A 37 -11.21 -43.77 8.13
C VAL A 37 -11.23 -43.24 9.57
N GLN A 38 -11.17 -44.20 10.49
CA GLN A 38 -11.22 -44.05 11.94
C GLN A 38 -9.89 -43.57 12.53
N ASN A 39 -10.01 -42.88 13.67
CA ASN A 39 -9.13 -42.87 14.84
C ASN A 39 -7.61 -42.75 14.64
N SER A 40 -7.06 -41.60 15.05
CA SER A 40 -5.82 -41.57 15.82
C SER A 40 -5.80 -40.40 16.83
N THR A 41 -5.85 -40.80 18.10
CA THR A 41 -5.06 -40.31 19.24
C THR A 41 -4.83 -38.81 19.43
N MET A 42 -5.51 -38.26 20.45
CA MET A 42 -5.20 -36.99 21.09
C MET A 42 -3.77 -36.98 21.66
N VAL A 43 -2.93 -36.08 21.16
CA VAL A 43 -1.73 -35.61 21.87
C VAL A 43 -1.96 -34.13 22.17
N LYS A 44 -2.19 -33.82 23.45
CA LYS A 44 -2.19 -32.46 23.99
C LYS A 44 -0.77 -31.90 23.86
N SER A 45 -0.54 -31.09 22.83
CA SER A 45 0.62 -30.20 22.77
C SER A 45 0.17 -28.81 23.19
N SER A 46 0.52 -28.43 24.41
CA SER A 46 0.39 -27.07 24.94
C SER A 46 1.40 -26.17 24.23
N ALA A 47 1.04 -25.67 23.06
CA ALA A 47 1.77 -24.61 22.39
C ALA A 47 1.51 -23.30 23.16
N LYS A 48 2.53 -22.87 23.90
CA LYS A 48 2.61 -21.55 24.54
C LYS A 48 2.55 -20.51 23.42
N VAL A 49 1.39 -19.87 23.30
CA VAL A 49 1.15 -18.73 22.41
C VAL A 49 1.89 -17.53 23.01
N GLU A 50 3.16 -17.35 22.63
CA GLU A 50 3.89 -16.11 22.89
C GLU A 50 3.47 -15.07 21.86
N THR A 51 2.30 -14.48 22.12
CA THR A 51 1.85 -13.25 21.48
C THR A 51 2.19 -12.10 22.42
N SER A 52 3.18 -11.28 22.05
CA SER A 52 3.22 -9.85 22.40
C SER A 52 4.43 -9.21 21.72
N ALA A 53 4.19 -8.43 20.67
CA ALA A 53 5.16 -7.45 20.20
C ALA A 53 5.29 -6.39 21.31
N LYS A 54 6.26 -6.61 22.20
CA LYS A 54 6.68 -5.62 23.20
C LYS A 54 7.17 -4.40 22.43
N ILE A 55 6.48 -3.27 22.58
CA ILE A 55 6.93 -1.98 22.07
C ILE A 55 8.23 -1.67 22.83
N THR A 56 9.37 -1.89 22.17
CA THR A 56 10.69 -1.59 22.73
C THR A 56 10.82 -0.08 22.84
N GLN A 57 10.99 0.42 24.07
CA GLN A 57 11.24 1.83 24.32
C GLN A 57 12.47 2.29 23.52
N THR A 58 12.36 3.40 22.80
CA THR A 58 13.52 4.02 22.13
C THR A 58 14.44 4.62 23.19
N LEU A 59 15.70 4.20 23.19
CA LEU A 59 16.75 4.67 24.08
C LEU A 59 17.63 5.70 23.37
N ASN A 60 18.27 6.56 24.17
CA ASN A 60 19.42 7.32 23.72
C ASN A 60 20.62 6.38 23.59
N ILE A 61 21.48 6.62 22.60
CA ILE A 61 22.65 5.76 22.33
C ILE A 61 23.56 5.61 23.55
N GLN A 62 23.82 6.70 24.28
CA GLN A 62 24.70 6.66 25.46
C GLN A 62 24.14 5.83 26.63
N ALA A 63 22.85 5.53 26.63
CA ALA A 63 22.23 4.69 27.67
C ALA A 63 22.49 3.19 27.47
N ILE A 64 23.06 2.80 26.33
CA ILE A 64 23.38 1.40 26.03
C ILE A 64 24.71 1.04 26.67
N ASP A 65 24.69 0.04 27.54
CA ASP A 65 25.86 -0.45 28.26
C ASP A 65 25.93 -1.99 28.31
N ASN A 66 26.98 -2.51 28.96
CA ASN A 66 27.25 -3.95 29.05
C ASN A 66 26.13 -4.73 29.76
N SER A 67 25.31 -4.09 30.59
CA SER A 67 24.19 -4.77 31.27
C SER A 67 23.06 -5.14 30.32
N MET A 68 23.00 -4.48 29.15
CA MET A 68 22.00 -4.72 28.11
C MET A 68 22.45 -5.75 27.07
N ILE A 69 23.67 -6.31 27.16
CA ILE A 69 24.15 -7.33 26.21
C ILE A 69 23.18 -8.50 26.19
N GLY A 70 22.69 -8.85 25.00
CA GLY A 70 21.67 -9.87 24.83
C GLY A 70 20.25 -9.33 24.65
N ASP A 71 19.98 -8.12 25.13
CA ASP A 71 18.66 -7.51 25.05
C ASP A 71 18.38 -6.95 23.65
N ASN A 72 17.10 -6.90 23.29
CA ASN A 72 16.67 -6.14 22.12
C ASN A 72 16.34 -4.70 22.54
N VAL A 73 17.04 -3.73 21.96
CA VAL A 73 16.81 -2.30 22.18
C VAL A 73 16.38 -1.62 20.89
N SER A 74 16.02 -0.34 20.98
CA SER A 74 15.75 0.50 19.82
C SER A 74 16.34 1.88 20.02
N ILE A 75 16.94 2.45 18.99
CA ILE A 75 17.51 3.81 18.99
C ILE A 75 17.03 4.56 17.76
N ILE A 76 17.10 5.89 17.79
CA ILE A 76 16.96 6.73 16.61
C ILE A 76 18.28 7.47 16.41
N GLY A 77 18.86 7.36 15.23
CA GLY A 77 20.11 8.06 14.92
C GLY A 77 20.34 8.29 13.45
N LYS A 78 21.25 9.20 13.16
CA LYS A 78 21.73 9.55 11.84
C LYS A 78 22.93 8.69 11.48
N ILE A 79 22.94 8.11 10.29
CA ILE A 79 24.10 7.39 9.76
C ILE A 79 25.21 8.40 9.48
N THR A 80 26.34 8.31 10.18
CA THR A 80 27.51 9.19 10.01
C THR A 80 28.63 8.55 9.21
N ASP A 81 28.75 7.23 9.24
CA ASP A 81 29.69 6.44 8.44
C ASP A 81 29.04 5.17 7.90
N ARG A 82 29.46 4.74 6.71
CA ARG A 82 29.07 3.46 6.09
C ARG A 82 30.30 2.78 5.51
N ARG A 83 30.46 1.50 5.82
CA ARG A 83 31.50 0.64 5.26
C ARG A 83 30.92 -0.67 4.77
N ASP A 84 31.03 -0.90 3.47
CA ASP A 84 30.68 -2.17 2.84
C ASP A 84 31.89 -3.13 2.89
N HIS A 85 31.65 -4.37 3.33
CA HIS A 85 32.65 -5.43 3.38
C HIS A 85 32.56 -6.31 2.12
N LYS A 86 33.69 -6.86 1.69
CA LYS A 86 33.77 -7.75 0.52
C LYS A 86 32.87 -8.99 0.59
N ASP A 87 32.52 -9.42 1.80
CA ASP A 87 31.64 -10.57 2.04
C ASP A 87 30.15 -10.18 2.11
N GLY A 88 29.81 -8.93 1.77
CA GLY A 88 28.44 -8.41 1.70
C GLY A 88 27.89 -7.86 3.03
N HIS A 89 28.67 -7.83 4.10
CA HIS A 89 28.29 -7.15 5.35
C HIS A 89 28.31 -5.63 5.16
N VAL A 90 27.41 -4.91 5.82
CA VAL A 90 27.44 -3.45 5.90
C VAL A 90 27.59 -3.03 7.35
N PHE A 91 28.57 -2.17 7.62
CA PHE A 91 28.80 -1.62 8.95
C PHE A 91 28.47 -0.13 8.94
N LEU A 92 27.56 0.28 9.82
CA LEU A 92 27.15 1.67 9.97
C LEU A 92 27.67 2.22 11.29
N THR A 93 28.10 3.48 11.29
CA THR A 93 28.18 4.28 12.51
C THR A 93 26.93 5.15 12.58
N VAL A 94 26.23 5.08 13.70
CA VAL A 94 24.97 5.79 13.92
C VAL A 94 25.13 6.73 15.09
N GLN A 95 24.72 7.98 14.93
CA GLN A 95 24.87 9.05 15.91
C GLN A 95 23.52 9.66 16.28
N ASP A 96 23.35 9.96 17.57
CA ASP A 96 22.29 10.84 18.09
C ASP A 96 22.93 12.00 18.89
N SER A 97 22.14 12.77 19.63
CA SER A 97 22.67 13.88 20.44
C SER A 97 23.47 13.43 21.67
N SER A 98 23.43 12.14 22.03
CA SER A 98 24.06 11.56 23.21
C SER A 98 25.36 10.81 22.91
N GLY A 99 25.51 10.25 21.71
CA GLY A 99 26.71 9.49 21.34
C GLY A 99 26.64 8.80 19.99
N GLU A 100 27.56 7.86 19.78
CA GLU A 100 27.68 7.05 18.56
C GLU A 100 27.69 5.56 18.92
N ILE A 101 27.14 4.73 18.03
CA ILE A 101 27.14 3.27 18.16
C ILE A 101 27.29 2.59 16.80
N LEU A 102 27.84 1.39 16.80
CA LEU A 102 27.94 0.56 15.61
C LEU A 102 26.64 -0.20 15.36
N VAL A 103 26.26 -0.28 14.09
CA VAL A 103 25.14 -1.11 13.63
C VAL A 103 25.63 -2.00 12.48
N PRO A 104 26.16 -3.20 12.79
CA PRO A 104 26.51 -4.18 11.78
C PRO A 104 25.26 -4.84 11.20
N ILE A 105 25.21 -4.94 9.87
CA ILE A 105 24.16 -5.62 9.12
C ILE A 105 24.83 -6.77 8.38
N PHE A 106 24.59 -7.98 8.88
CA PHE A 106 25.24 -9.16 8.33
C PHE A 106 24.54 -9.67 7.06
N PHE A 107 25.33 -10.07 6.06
CA PHE A 107 24.85 -10.53 4.76
C PHE A 107 23.85 -11.70 4.85
N ASP A 108 24.03 -12.60 5.82
CA ASP A 108 23.17 -13.76 6.06
C ASP A 108 21.73 -13.36 6.43
N LYS A 109 21.52 -12.14 6.96
CA LYS A 109 20.20 -11.61 7.29
C LYS A 109 19.38 -11.19 6.07
N LYS A 110 20.02 -11.03 4.90
CA LYS A 110 19.38 -10.60 3.65
C LYS A 110 18.57 -9.31 3.82
N ILE A 111 19.02 -8.42 4.70
CA ILE A 111 18.47 -7.07 4.88
C ILE A 111 18.94 -6.22 3.70
N ASN A 112 18.04 -5.47 3.10
CA ASN A 112 18.40 -4.51 2.07
C ASN A 112 19.03 -3.28 2.72
N THR A 113 20.24 -2.92 2.28
CA THR A 113 21.04 -1.79 2.78
C THR A 113 21.22 -0.67 1.76
N ASP A 114 20.60 -0.76 0.58
CA ASP A 114 20.75 0.21 -0.51
C ASP A 114 20.33 1.62 -0.10
N ASN A 115 19.31 1.72 0.76
CA ASN A 115 18.76 2.98 1.26
C ASN A 115 19.48 3.52 2.51
N LEU A 116 20.42 2.76 3.09
CA LEU A 116 21.17 3.13 4.29
C LEU A 116 22.40 3.95 3.89
N ILE A 117 22.16 5.22 3.57
CA ILE A 117 23.19 6.15 3.12
C ILE A 117 23.57 7.14 4.23
N VAL A 118 24.85 7.53 4.25
CA VAL A 118 25.36 8.56 5.16
C VAL A 118 24.50 9.81 5.07
N GLY A 119 24.16 10.38 6.23
CA GLY A 119 23.29 11.54 6.36
C GLY A 119 21.83 11.21 6.66
N SER A 120 21.37 9.99 6.38
CA SER A 120 19.97 9.60 6.61
C SER A 120 19.73 9.23 8.07
N GLN A 121 18.51 9.49 8.56
CA GLN A 121 18.09 9.17 9.92
C GLN A 121 17.13 7.98 9.93
N PHE A 122 17.41 7.02 10.81
CA PHE A 122 16.66 5.78 10.93
C PHE A 122 16.47 5.44 12.41
N GLN A 123 15.38 4.74 12.69
CA GLN A 123 15.25 3.93 13.89
C GLN A 123 15.90 2.58 13.63
N PHE A 124 16.80 2.18 14.53
CA PHE A 124 17.43 0.87 14.52
C PHE A 124 16.99 0.09 15.75
N SER A 125 16.43 -1.08 15.54
CA SER A 125 16.11 -2.06 16.56
C SER A 125 17.02 -3.27 16.41
N GLY A 126 17.32 -3.97 17.49
CA GLY A 126 18.15 -5.17 17.39
C GLY A 126 18.76 -5.59 18.71
N LYS A 127 19.48 -6.71 18.65
CA LYS A 127 20.15 -7.28 19.80
C LYS A 127 21.40 -6.45 20.11
N VAL A 128 21.57 -6.07 21.38
CA VAL A 128 22.81 -5.45 21.86
C VAL A 128 23.88 -6.52 21.98
N ASP A 129 25.06 -6.22 21.46
CA ASP A 129 26.27 -7.05 21.56
C ASP A 129 27.50 -6.19 21.83
N GLU A 130 28.63 -6.82 22.11
CA GLU A 130 29.93 -6.17 22.26
C GLU A 130 30.94 -6.77 21.28
N TYR A 131 31.53 -5.93 20.44
CA TYR A 131 32.61 -6.32 19.56
C TYR A 131 33.87 -5.49 19.84
N LYS A 132 34.93 -6.17 20.32
CA LYS A 132 36.23 -5.57 20.63
C LYS A 132 36.14 -4.37 21.59
N GLY A 133 35.31 -4.47 22.63
CA GLY A 133 35.14 -3.39 23.61
C GLY A 133 34.22 -2.25 23.15
N GLN A 134 33.53 -2.39 22.01
CA GLN A 134 32.56 -1.42 21.52
C GLN A 134 31.17 -2.04 21.48
N MET A 135 30.18 -1.33 22.04
CA MET A 135 28.78 -1.73 21.97
C MET A 135 28.26 -1.62 20.54
N GLU A 136 27.43 -2.57 20.15
CA GLU A 136 26.76 -2.58 18.85
C GLU A 136 25.29 -3.02 18.98
N ILE A 137 24.47 -2.62 18.00
CA ILE A 137 23.11 -3.11 17.84
C ILE A 137 23.06 -3.91 16.55
N ILE A 138 22.60 -5.16 16.62
CA ILE A 138 22.55 -6.08 15.48
C ILE A 138 21.08 -6.25 15.04
N PRO A 139 20.64 -5.60 13.96
CA PRO A 139 19.35 -5.85 13.33
C PRO A 139 19.27 -7.29 12.81
N SER A 140 18.12 -7.93 12.97
CA SER A 140 17.89 -9.31 12.52
C SER A 140 17.05 -9.39 11.25
N THR A 141 16.19 -8.39 11.01
CA THR A 141 15.26 -8.35 9.87
C THR A 141 15.16 -6.94 9.28
N GLN A 142 14.59 -6.81 8.07
CA GLN A 142 14.33 -5.51 7.45
C GLN A 142 13.46 -4.59 8.31
N LYS A 143 12.56 -5.16 9.12
CA LYS A 143 11.64 -4.40 9.99
C LYS A 143 12.34 -3.73 11.15
N ASP A 144 13.56 -4.16 11.45
CA ASP A 144 14.37 -3.61 12.53
C ASP A 144 15.05 -2.30 12.11
N ILE A 145 14.95 -1.89 10.84
CA ILE A 145 15.53 -0.67 10.31
C ILE A 145 14.43 0.15 9.65
N VAL A 146 13.95 1.18 10.33
CA VAL A 146 12.80 1.98 9.90
C VAL A 146 13.24 3.42 9.65
N PRO A 147 13.03 3.97 8.44
CA PRO A 147 13.27 5.39 8.18
C PRO A 147 12.53 6.29 9.18
N VAL A 148 13.17 7.34 9.69
CA VAL A 148 12.48 8.32 10.54
C VAL A 148 11.67 9.26 9.66
N ALA A 149 10.36 9.31 9.90
CA ALA A 149 9.43 10.15 9.16
C ALA A 149 9.57 11.63 9.52
N THR A 150 9.31 12.47 8.53
CA THR A 150 9.17 13.92 8.68
C THR A 150 7.89 14.21 9.46
N SER A 151 7.98 15.12 10.43
CA SER A 151 6.85 15.50 11.29
C SER A 151 6.05 16.70 10.76
N THR A 152 6.54 17.38 9.73
CA THR A 152 5.90 18.57 9.13
C THR A 152 5.05 18.20 7.91
N LYS A 153 3.98 18.98 7.69
CA LYS A 153 3.16 18.90 6.48
C LYS A 153 4.01 19.19 5.26
N ILE A 154 3.84 18.40 4.20
CA ILE A 154 4.52 18.59 2.92
C ILE A 154 3.75 19.66 2.14
N GLU A 155 4.46 20.65 1.62
CA GLU A 155 3.90 21.78 0.86
C GLU A 155 4.49 21.85 -0.55
N GLU A 156 3.90 22.66 -1.43
CA GLU A 156 4.41 22.86 -2.80
C GLU A 156 5.87 23.33 -2.84
N LYS A 157 6.29 24.13 -1.84
CA LYS A 157 7.69 24.59 -1.70
C LYS A 157 8.69 23.44 -1.42
N ASP A 158 8.20 22.25 -1.15
CA ASP A 158 8.99 21.05 -0.93
C ASP A 158 9.18 20.23 -2.22
N GLU A 159 8.61 20.66 -3.35
CA GLU A 159 8.80 20.03 -4.65
C GLU A 159 10.29 19.74 -4.93
N GLY A 160 10.58 18.50 -5.36
CA GLY A 160 11.93 18.02 -5.63
C GLY A 160 12.70 17.55 -4.39
N LYS A 161 12.25 17.85 -3.17
CA LYS A 161 12.90 17.33 -1.94
C LYS A 161 12.59 15.86 -1.75
N VAL A 162 13.55 15.11 -1.22
CA VAL A 162 13.32 13.73 -0.77
C VAL A 162 12.89 13.77 0.70
N VAL A 163 11.73 13.20 0.99
CA VAL A 163 11.17 13.14 2.34
C VAL A 163 10.74 11.71 2.67
N THR A 164 10.68 11.42 3.96
CA THR A 164 10.12 10.18 4.50
C THR A 164 8.83 10.52 5.24
N ILE A 165 7.77 9.73 5.05
CA ILE A 165 6.52 9.80 5.80
C ILE A 165 6.20 8.43 6.43
N ASN A 166 5.46 8.46 7.53
CA ASN A 166 4.72 7.29 8.01
C ASN A 166 3.23 7.57 7.83
N GLY A 167 2.46 6.55 7.47
CA GLY A 167 1.04 6.73 7.24
C GLY A 167 0.29 5.43 7.02
N LYS A 168 -0.99 5.58 6.71
CA LYS A 168 -1.91 4.48 6.43
C LYS A 168 -2.41 4.56 4.99
N ILE A 169 -2.35 3.43 4.26
CA ILE A 169 -2.95 3.32 2.93
C ILE A 169 -4.48 3.41 3.06
N LEU A 170 -5.08 4.44 2.47
CA LEU A 170 -6.53 4.65 2.44
C LEU A 170 -7.18 4.02 1.22
N SER A 171 -6.56 4.16 0.06
CA SER A 171 -7.07 3.60 -1.20
C SER A 171 -5.94 3.09 -2.06
N LYS A 172 -6.29 2.18 -2.97
CA LYS A 172 -5.38 1.59 -3.96
C LYS A 172 -6.12 1.47 -5.28
N TYR A 173 -5.46 1.91 -6.35
CA TYR A 173 -5.89 1.68 -7.72
C TYR A 173 -4.76 1.02 -8.52
N THR A 174 -5.05 -0.16 -9.08
CA THR A 174 -4.13 -0.86 -9.99
C THR A 174 -4.54 -0.59 -11.43
N HIS A 175 -3.72 0.17 -12.16
CA HIS A 175 -3.97 0.49 -13.55
C HIS A 175 -3.67 -0.73 -14.45
N PRO A 176 -4.42 -0.97 -15.55
CA PRO A 176 -4.20 -2.11 -16.46
C PRO A 176 -2.78 -2.22 -17.04
N LYS A 177 -2.04 -1.10 -17.10
CA LYS A 177 -0.63 -1.05 -17.54
C LYS A 177 0.39 -1.37 -16.43
N GLY A 178 -0.05 -1.83 -15.25
CA GLY A 178 0.81 -2.25 -14.15
C GLY A 178 1.27 -1.14 -13.20
N HIS A 179 0.76 0.10 -13.34
CA HIS A 179 0.97 1.13 -12.32
C HIS A 179 0.06 0.86 -11.12
N ILE A 180 0.52 1.22 -9.92
CA ILE A 180 -0.30 1.24 -8.72
C ILE A 180 -0.31 2.67 -8.18
N PHE A 181 -1.48 3.20 -7.86
CA PHE A 181 -1.63 4.49 -7.21
C PHE A 181 -2.22 4.25 -5.83
N LEU A 182 -1.52 4.72 -4.81
CA LEU A 182 -2.00 4.66 -3.43
C LEU A 182 -2.34 6.08 -2.96
N THR A 183 -3.38 6.24 -2.17
CA THR A 183 -3.55 7.43 -1.35
C THR A 183 -3.19 7.06 0.08
N VAL A 184 -2.25 7.79 0.68
CA VAL A 184 -1.74 7.54 2.03
C VAL A 184 -2.05 8.71 2.93
N LYS A 185 -2.64 8.44 4.09
CA LYS A 185 -2.84 9.42 5.15
C LYS A 185 -1.62 9.43 6.07
N VAL A 186 -0.91 10.55 6.10
CA VAL A 186 0.28 10.77 6.92
C VAL A 186 -0.11 10.84 8.39
N ASP A 187 0.50 10.02 9.25
CA ASP A 187 0.11 9.88 10.66
C ASP A 187 0.33 11.18 11.46
N SER A 188 1.45 11.87 11.21
CA SER A 188 1.86 13.06 11.96
C SER A 188 1.02 14.29 11.67
N THR A 189 0.41 14.38 10.49
CA THR A 189 -0.25 15.60 10.00
C THR A 189 -1.69 15.39 9.56
N GLY A 190 -2.11 14.14 9.36
CA GLY A 190 -3.39 13.79 8.75
C GLY A 190 -3.49 14.15 7.25
N GLN A 191 -2.42 14.68 6.65
CA GLN A 191 -2.36 15.02 5.23
C GLN A 191 -2.49 13.76 4.38
N GLU A 192 -3.21 13.86 3.26
CA GLU A 192 -3.27 12.79 2.27
C GLU A 192 -2.33 13.10 1.12
N LEU A 193 -1.59 12.09 0.69
CA LEU A 193 -0.64 12.17 -0.42
C LEU A 193 -0.87 11.02 -1.38
N ASP A 194 -0.78 11.33 -2.66
CA ASP A 194 -0.81 10.34 -3.73
C ASP A 194 0.59 9.75 -3.91
N ILE A 195 0.69 8.42 -3.94
CA ILE A 195 1.93 7.67 -4.05
C ILE A 195 1.88 6.85 -5.34
N PRO A 196 2.38 7.39 -6.47
CA PRO A 196 2.43 6.66 -7.72
C PRO A 196 3.58 5.65 -7.70
N LEU A 197 3.24 4.37 -7.88
CA LEU A 197 4.19 3.27 -8.11
C LEU A 197 4.18 2.93 -9.59
N PHE A 198 5.20 3.40 -10.31
CA PHE A 198 5.27 3.20 -11.74
C PHE A 198 5.59 1.74 -12.12
N ASN A 199 5.02 1.25 -13.22
CA ASN A 199 5.21 -0.13 -13.70
C ASN A 199 6.70 -0.49 -13.95
N THR A 200 7.56 0.50 -14.16
CA THR A 200 9.02 0.30 -14.27
C THR A 200 9.65 -0.28 -12.99
N LEU A 201 8.98 -0.12 -11.84
CA LEU A 201 9.38 -0.72 -10.57
C LEU A 201 8.84 -2.14 -10.40
N HIS A 202 7.96 -2.61 -11.29
CA HIS A 202 7.24 -3.88 -11.21
C HIS A 202 6.55 -4.13 -9.85
N PRO A 203 5.71 -3.19 -9.37
CA PRO A 203 5.07 -3.32 -8.06
C PRO A 203 4.11 -4.51 -8.01
N ASN A 204 4.14 -5.26 -6.90
CA ASN A 204 3.17 -6.34 -6.63
C ASN A 204 1.92 -5.77 -5.92
N PRO A 205 0.72 -5.82 -6.52
CA PRO A 205 -0.51 -5.30 -5.90
C PRO A 205 -0.86 -5.92 -4.54
N ASP A 206 -0.48 -7.18 -4.31
CA ASP A 206 -0.78 -7.90 -3.07
C ASP A 206 0.11 -7.48 -1.89
N ALA A 207 1.18 -6.73 -2.17
CA ALA A 207 2.08 -6.20 -1.15
C ALA A 207 1.50 -4.95 -0.45
N TYR A 208 0.64 -4.19 -1.14
CA TYR A 208 0.13 -2.89 -0.69
C TYR A 208 -1.36 -2.99 -0.37
N LEU A 209 -1.71 -3.64 0.73
CA LEU A 209 -3.12 -3.77 1.12
C LEU A 209 -3.63 -2.46 1.71
N ILE A 210 -4.89 -2.15 1.44
CA ILE A 210 -5.58 -1.05 2.11
C ILE A 210 -5.55 -1.28 3.62
N ASN A 211 -5.50 -0.19 4.39
CA ASN A 211 -5.30 -0.17 5.83
C ASN A 211 -3.91 -0.61 6.31
N SER A 212 -2.96 -0.91 5.42
CA SER A 212 -1.57 -1.14 5.85
C SER A 212 -0.96 0.13 6.43
N GLU A 213 -0.21 -0.03 7.52
CA GLU A 213 0.66 1.02 8.07
C GLU A 213 2.01 0.93 7.36
N VAL A 214 2.50 2.05 6.83
CA VAL A 214 3.65 2.10 5.92
C VAL A 214 4.60 3.24 6.28
N SER A 215 5.89 3.03 5.99
CA SER A 215 6.90 4.09 5.92
C SER A 215 7.32 4.25 4.47
N ILE A 216 7.23 5.46 3.94
CA ILE A 216 7.50 5.77 2.52
C ILE A 216 8.54 6.86 2.43
N LYS A 217 9.65 6.57 1.76
CA LYS A 217 10.62 7.55 1.29
C LYS A 217 10.35 7.89 -0.18
N GLY A 218 10.36 9.15 -0.55
CA GLY A 218 10.12 9.54 -1.93
C GLY A 218 10.50 10.98 -2.22
N LYS A 219 10.56 11.32 -3.50
CA LYS A 219 10.70 12.69 -3.97
C LYS A 219 9.32 13.34 -4.00
N VAL A 220 9.17 14.51 -3.38
CA VAL A 220 7.96 15.33 -3.50
C VAL A 220 7.84 15.78 -4.95
N ASP A 221 6.66 15.63 -5.53
CA ASP A 221 6.33 16.03 -6.89
C ASP A 221 4.95 16.69 -6.91
N ILE A 222 4.64 17.42 -8.00
CA ILE A 222 3.34 18.05 -8.19
C ILE A 222 2.79 17.58 -9.53
N TYR A 223 1.73 16.78 -9.49
CA TYR A 223 1.05 16.31 -10.68
C TYR A 223 -0.36 16.87 -10.76
N LYS A 224 -0.64 17.64 -11.82
CA LYS A 224 -1.93 18.30 -12.04
C LYS A 224 -2.42 19.12 -10.84
N GLY A 225 -1.50 19.76 -10.13
CA GLY A 225 -1.79 20.59 -8.95
C GLY A 225 -2.05 19.79 -7.67
N LYS A 226 -1.79 18.47 -7.65
CA LYS A 226 -1.82 17.64 -6.45
C LYS A 226 -0.42 17.23 -6.04
N LEU A 227 -0.16 17.23 -4.73
CA LEU A 227 1.09 16.76 -4.16
C LEU A 227 1.16 15.24 -4.27
N GLU A 228 2.27 14.76 -4.83
CA GLU A 228 2.64 13.35 -4.89
C GLU A 228 3.93 13.13 -4.10
N LEU A 229 4.09 11.92 -3.57
CA LEU A 229 5.36 11.45 -3.05
C LEU A 229 5.77 10.24 -3.87
N VAL A 230 6.77 10.42 -4.76
CA VAL A 230 7.18 9.41 -5.73
C VAL A 230 8.37 8.60 -5.17
N PRO A 231 8.19 7.32 -4.84
CA PRO A 231 9.28 6.45 -4.41
C PRO A 231 10.24 6.18 -5.58
N ASN A 232 11.54 6.12 -5.32
CA ASN A 232 12.52 5.80 -6.36
C ASN A 232 12.66 4.28 -6.58
N SER A 233 12.35 3.50 -5.56
CA SER A 233 12.39 2.04 -5.56
C SER A 233 11.29 1.44 -4.68
N LEU A 234 10.96 0.16 -4.87
CA LEU A 234 10.02 -0.52 -3.97
C LEU A 234 10.57 -0.68 -2.54
N ASN A 235 11.89 -0.61 -2.35
CA ASN A 235 12.53 -0.66 -1.03
C ASN A 235 12.36 0.65 -0.24
N ASP A 236 11.94 1.72 -0.91
CA ASP A 236 11.58 2.97 -0.25
C ASP A 236 10.22 2.87 0.46
N ILE A 237 9.51 1.74 0.32
CA ILE A 237 8.23 1.47 0.96
C ILE A 237 8.38 0.30 1.90
N VAL A 238 8.29 0.57 3.20
CA VAL A 238 8.33 -0.44 4.25
C VAL A 238 6.92 -0.64 4.79
N ILE A 239 6.39 -1.87 4.67
CA ILE A 239 5.13 -2.23 5.32
C ILE A 239 5.41 -2.52 6.79
N LEU A 240 5.02 -1.57 7.66
CA LEU A 240 5.16 -1.68 9.11
C LEU A 240 4.15 -2.68 9.67
N LYS A 241 2.90 -2.59 9.18
CA LYS A 241 1.82 -3.50 9.52
C LYS A 241 0.96 -3.77 8.29
N LYS A 242 0.75 -5.04 7.98
CA LYS A 242 -0.07 -5.45 6.84
C LYS A 242 -1.55 -5.18 7.14
N GLY A 243 -2.23 -4.52 6.21
CA GLY A 243 -3.66 -4.27 6.25
C GLY A 243 -4.49 -5.53 5.96
N ASP A 244 -5.81 -5.35 6.00
CA ASP A 244 -6.78 -6.40 5.72
C ASP A 244 -7.90 -5.85 4.82
N GLU A 245 -8.09 -6.50 3.67
CA GLU A 245 -9.12 -6.19 2.67
C GLU A 245 -10.29 -7.20 2.72
N THR A 246 -10.24 -8.20 3.61
CA THR A 246 -11.20 -9.32 3.66
C THR A 246 -12.48 -9.02 4.45
N GLY A 247 -12.48 -7.94 5.23
CA GLY A 247 -13.62 -7.48 6.04
C GLY A 247 -14.74 -6.86 5.20
N VAL A 248 -15.43 -7.67 4.39
CA VAL A 248 -16.58 -7.23 3.60
C VAL A 248 -17.85 -7.27 4.43
N ASN A 249 -18.45 -6.11 4.70
CA ASN A 249 -19.69 -6.01 5.46
C ASN A 249 -20.84 -5.53 4.58
N ASN A 250 -22.07 -5.97 4.88
CA ASN A 250 -23.27 -5.37 4.30
C ASN A 250 -23.53 -4.04 5.00
N VAL A 251 -23.52 -2.93 4.26
CA VAL A 251 -23.69 -1.58 4.80
C VAL A 251 -24.81 -0.88 4.01
N LYS A 252 -25.75 -0.24 4.71
CA LYS A 252 -26.77 0.58 4.05
C LYS A 252 -26.14 1.86 3.52
N ILE A 253 -26.62 2.39 2.40
CA ILE A 253 -26.10 3.65 1.83
C ILE A 253 -26.08 4.78 2.87
N ALA A 254 -27.11 4.85 3.73
CA ALA A 254 -27.22 5.87 4.77
C ALA A 254 -26.15 5.80 5.87
N ASP A 255 -25.54 4.62 6.06
CA ASP A 255 -24.58 4.35 7.14
C ASP A 255 -23.12 4.44 6.63
N ILE A 256 -22.90 4.61 5.32
CA ILE A 256 -21.56 4.77 4.75
C ILE A 256 -21.09 6.19 5.02
N THR A 257 -19.92 6.31 5.65
CA THR A 257 -19.30 7.58 6.03
C THR A 257 -17.87 7.68 5.51
N GLU A 258 -17.26 8.86 5.61
CA GLU A 258 -15.83 9.04 5.31
C GLU A 258 -14.91 8.15 6.16
N THR A 259 -15.35 7.74 7.36
CA THR A 259 -14.59 6.81 8.22
C THR A 259 -14.56 5.39 7.69
N ASP A 260 -15.41 5.08 6.71
CA ASP A 260 -15.42 3.82 5.99
C ASP A 260 -14.49 3.81 4.78
N ARG A 261 -13.82 4.92 4.49
CA ARG A 261 -12.87 5.01 3.37
C ARG A 261 -11.85 3.87 3.42
N GLY A 262 -11.68 3.22 2.27
CA GLY A 262 -10.83 2.05 2.10
C GLY A 262 -11.47 0.72 2.50
N LYS A 263 -12.65 0.72 3.14
CA LYS A 263 -13.37 -0.52 3.45
C LYS A 263 -14.09 -1.01 2.20
N MET A 264 -14.04 -2.32 1.98
CA MET A 264 -14.93 -3.00 1.04
C MET A 264 -16.30 -3.16 1.68
N VAL A 265 -17.33 -2.65 1.02
CA VAL A 265 -18.72 -2.76 1.47
C VAL A 265 -19.56 -3.46 0.41
N ILE A 266 -20.51 -4.25 0.88
CA ILE A 266 -21.63 -4.67 0.06
C ILE A 266 -22.80 -3.74 0.38
N THR A 267 -23.30 -3.04 -0.63
CA THR A 267 -24.49 -2.21 -0.48
C THR A 267 -25.50 -2.51 -1.59
N LYS A 268 -26.72 -2.02 -1.45
CA LYS A 268 -27.77 -2.18 -2.46
C LYS A 268 -28.51 -0.87 -2.67
N GLY A 269 -29.01 -0.66 -3.87
CA GLY A 269 -29.82 0.50 -4.20
C GLY A 269 -30.23 0.53 -5.67
N PHE A 270 -31.12 1.46 -5.99
CA PHE A 270 -31.52 1.79 -7.35
C PHE A 270 -30.44 2.63 -8.04
N VAL A 271 -30.18 2.35 -9.31
CA VAL A 271 -29.24 3.12 -10.13
C VAL A 271 -29.94 4.36 -10.69
N LYS A 272 -29.31 5.53 -10.55
CA LYS A 272 -29.77 6.81 -11.10
C LYS A 272 -28.61 7.56 -11.77
N GLU A 273 -28.95 8.47 -12.68
CA GLU A 273 -28.05 9.47 -13.26
C GLU A 273 -26.77 8.86 -13.85
N VAL A 274 -26.91 7.80 -14.66
CA VAL A 274 -25.77 7.16 -15.28
C VAL A 274 -25.17 8.06 -16.36
N VAL A 275 -23.87 8.32 -16.22
CA VAL A 275 -23.05 9.05 -17.18
C VAL A 275 -21.89 8.17 -17.61
N ASP A 276 -21.81 7.91 -18.90
CA ASP A 276 -20.69 7.23 -19.53
C ASP A 276 -19.67 8.25 -20.04
N LYS A 277 -18.44 8.16 -19.55
CA LYS A 277 -17.37 9.06 -19.97
C LYS A 277 -16.05 8.30 -20.07
N ASP A 278 -15.45 8.32 -21.25
CA ASP A 278 -14.18 7.65 -21.56
C ASP A 278 -14.18 6.14 -21.22
N GLY A 279 -15.36 5.52 -21.24
CA GLY A 279 -15.59 4.12 -20.92
C GLY A 279 -15.78 3.83 -19.43
N HIS A 280 -15.68 4.83 -18.55
CA HIS A 280 -16.06 4.76 -17.14
C HIS A 280 -17.56 5.05 -17.01
N LEU A 281 -18.23 4.35 -16.09
CA LEU A 281 -19.61 4.66 -15.72
C LEU A 281 -19.62 5.37 -14.37
N PHE A 282 -20.15 6.59 -14.34
CA PHE A 282 -20.46 7.35 -13.14
C PHE A 282 -21.96 7.30 -12.93
N PHE A 283 -22.43 7.04 -11.71
CA PHE A 283 -23.84 6.97 -11.40
C PHE A 283 -24.08 7.22 -9.92
N LYS A 284 -25.35 7.27 -9.52
CA LYS A 284 -25.75 7.28 -8.11
C LYS A 284 -26.45 5.99 -7.76
N LEU A 285 -26.14 5.47 -6.58
CA LEU A 285 -26.94 4.45 -5.92
C LEU A 285 -27.88 5.14 -4.94
N SER A 286 -29.16 4.78 -4.98
CA SER A 286 -30.17 5.33 -4.08
C SER A 286 -30.89 4.25 -3.29
N ASP A 287 -30.99 4.45 -1.98
CA ASP A 287 -31.76 3.61 -1.06
C ASP A 287 -32.47 4.51 -0.05
N ASN A 288 -33.79 4.36 0.08
CA ASN A 288 -34.64 5.12 1.01
C ASN A 288 -34.41 6.65 0.98
N GLY A 289 -34.22 7.22 -0.21
CA GLY A 289 -33.99 8.66 -0.40
C GLY A 289 -32.58 9.14 -0.02
N LYS A 290 -31.69 8.25 0.40
CA LYS A 290 -30.25 8.53 0.49
C LYS A 290 -29.59 8.14 -0.81
N GLU A 291 -28.55 8.88 -1.18
CA GLU A 291 -27.79 8.68 -2.41
C GLU A 291 -26.30 8.69 -2.12
N ILE A 292 -25.54 7.86 -2.85
CA ILE A 292 -24.08 7.87 -2.86
C ILE A 292 -23.59 7.78 -4.30
N LYS A 293 -22.51 8.49 -4.62
CA LYS A 293 -21.88 8.38 -5.94
C LYS A 293 -21.24 7.01 -6.08
N ALA A 294 -21.23 6.50 -7.29
CA ALA A 294 -20.62 5.22 -7.60
C ALA A 294 -19.92 5.30 -8.96
N VAL A 295 -18.76 4.64 -9.03
CA VAL A 295 -17.93 4.64 -10.23
C VAL A 295 -17.54 3.22 -10.58
N LEU A 296 -17.88 2.78 -11.79
CA LEU A 296 -17.28 1.59 -12.40
C LEU A 296 -16.20 2.05 -13.39
N PHE A 297 -14.94 1.88 -13.01
CA PHE A 297 -13.83 2.20 -13.89
C PHE A 297 -13.77 1.24 -15.08
N LYS A 298 -13.42 1.77 -16.25
CA LYS A 298 -13.08 0.97 -17.43
C LYS A 298 -11.92 0.03 -17.09
N ALA A 299 -12.06 -1.25 -17.44
CA ALA A 299 -10.92 -2.13 -17.67
C ALA A 299 -11.22 -3.05 -18.86
N ASP A 300 -10.17 -3.65 -19.40
CA ASP A 300 -10.19 -4.33 -20.70
C ASP A 300 -10.71 -5.78 -20.62
N SER A 301 -11.65 -6.07 -19.70
CA SER A 301 -12.17 -7.42 -19.48
C SER A 301 -13.65 -7.58 -19.85
N GLN A 302 -14.01 -8.78 -20.31
CA GLN A 302 -15.41 -9.18 -20.54
C GLN A 302 -16.26 -9.11 -19.26
N GLU A 303 -15.63 -9.26 -18.09
CA GLU A 303 -16.31 -9.20 -16.80
C GLU A 303 -16.91 -7.80 -16.54
N ILE A 304 -16.21 -6.75 -16.95
CA ILE A 304 -16.69 -5.37 -16.81
C ILE A 304 -17.86 -5.09 -17.75
N GLU A 305 -17.87 -5.70 -18.93
CA GLU A 305 -18.99 -5.55 -19.87
C GLU A 305 -20.30 -6.09 -19.27
N GLY A 306 -20.25 -7.21 -18.54
CA GLY A 306 -21.41 -7.75 -17.82
C GLY A 306 -21.91 -6.81 -16.72
N ARG A 307 -20.99 -6.28 -15.91
CA ARG A 307 -21.29 -5.31 -14.83
C ARG A 307 -21.90 -4.03 -15.39
N ARG A 308 -21.29 -3.46 -16.44
CA ARG A 308 -21.75 -2.29 -17.19
C ARG A 308 -23.18 -2.47 -17.67
N LYS A 309 -23.46 -3.56 -18.39
CA LYS A 309 -24.80 -3.88 -18.90
C LYS A 309 -25.82 -3.97 -17.78
N ARG A 310 -25.46 -4.61 -16.65
CA ARG A 310 -26.38 -4.74 -15.51
C ARG A 310 -26.69 -3.40 -14.86
N ILE A 311 -25.72 -2.50 -14.71
CA ILE A 311 -25.93 -1.13 -14.18
C ILE A 311 -26.86 -0.33 -15.11
N LEU A 312 -26.58 -0.32 -16.42
CA LEU A 312 -27.42 0.36 -17.40
C LEU A 312 -28.85 -0.21 -17.44
N HIS A 313 -28.98 -1.53 -17.33
CA HIS A 313 -30.27 -2.19 -17.28
C HIS A 313 -31.04 -1.86 -15.99
N ALA A 314 -30.35 -1.81 -14.86
CA ALA A 314 -30.93 -1.43 -13.56
C ALA A 314 -31.45 0.01 -13.55
N GLU A 315 -30.73 0.94 -14.18
CA GLU A 315 -31.24 2.30 -14.37
C GLU A 315 -32.48 2.30 -15.28
N LYS A 316 -32.41 1.63 -16.43
CA LYS A 316 -33.52 1.64 -17.41
C LYS A 316 -34.80 1.02 -16.86
N GLU A 317 -34.69 -0.12 -16.17
CA GLU A 317 -35.82 -0.89 -15.68
C GLU A 317 -36.15 -0.60 -14.20
N GLN A 318 -35.39 0.31 -13.56
CA GLN A 318 -35.63 0.77 -12.18
C GLN A 318 -35.70 -0.38 -11.16
N PHE A 319 -34.72 -1.28 -11.17
CA PHE A 319 -34.58 -2.32 -10.13
C PHE A 319 -33.32 -2.11 -9.30
N GLU A 320 -33.34 -2.62 -8.05
CA GLU A 320 -32.19 -2.56 -7.15
C GLU A 320 -31.05 -3.47 -7.64
N ILE A 321 -29.82 -2.97 -7.58
CA ILE A 321 -28.63 -3.81 -7.67
C ILE A 321 -27.93 -3.88 -6.33
N ARG A 322 -27.29 -5.02 -6.09
CA ARG A 322 -26.35 -5.20 -5.00
C ARG A 322 -24.93 -5.12 -5.55
N VAL A 323 -24.10 -4.31 -4.93
CA VAL A 323 -22.73 -4.07 -5.38
C VAL A 323 -21.75 -4.36 -4.26
N LEU A 324 -20.59 -4.90 -4.62
CA LEU A 324 -19.38 -4.89 -3.81
C LEU A 324 -18.51 -3.76 -4.32
N GLY A 325 -18.06 -2.87 -3.44
CA GLY A 325 -17.16 -1.80 -3.82
C GLY A 325 -16.39 -1.22 -2.65
N MET A 326 -15.33 -0.48 -2.97
CA MET A 326 -14.53 0.24 -1.98
C MET A 326 -15.15 1.61 -1.74
N VAL A 327 -15.32 1.98 -0.48
CA VAL A 327 -15.68 3.36 -0.12
C VAL A 327 -14.47 4.27 -0.36
N ASP A 328 -14.65 5.35 -1.11
CA ASP A 328 -13.61 6.35 -1.36
C ASP A 328 -14.15 7.77 -1.21
N VAL A 329 -13.24 8.75 -1.18
CA VAL A 329 -13.57 10.17 -1.23
C VAL A 329 -12.85 10.77 -2.43
N TYR A 330 -13.60 11.30 -3.38
CA TYR A 330 -13.08 11.92 -4.58
C TYR A 330 -13.65 13.34 -4.72
N ASN A 331 -12.77 14.34 -4.83
CA ASN A 331 -13.12 15.77 -4.83
C ASN A 331 -14.05 16.13 -3.66
N ASP A 332 -13.70 15.70 -2.45
CA ASP A 332 -14.43 15.94 -1.19
C ASP A 332 -15.85 15.34 -1.15
N GLU A 333 -16.14 14.39 -2.03
CA GLU A 333 -17.42 13.68 -2.07
C GLU A 333 -17.23 12.18 -1.87
N LEU A 334 -18.10 11.59 -1.05
CA LEU A 334 -18.11 10.16 -0.78
C LEU A 334 -18.62 9.39 -2.00
N GLU A 335 -17.89 8.35 -2.39
CA GLU A 335 -18.24 7.47 -3.49
C GLU A 335 -17.95 6.00 -3.21
N ILE A 336 -18.51 5.13 -4.04
CA ILE A 336 -18.19 3.70 -4.06
C ILE A 336 -17.54 3.35 -5.40
N ILE A 337 -16.28 2.91 -5.34
CA ILE A 337 -15.60 2.34 -6.49
C ILE A 337 -16.03 0.89 -6.64
N ILE A 338 -16.78 0.61 -7.71
CA ILE A 338 -17.44 -0.67 -7.93
C ILE A 338 -16.43 -1.74 -8.31
N ASP A 339 -16.31 -2.75 -7.45
CA ASP A 339 -15.56 -3.97 -7.75
C ASP A 339 -16.48 -4.99 -8.43
N LYS A 340 -17.66 -5.31 -7.87
CA LYS A 340 -18.60 -6.29 -8.47
C LYS A 340 -20.03 -5.81 -8.41
N VAL A 341 -20.81 -6.23 -9.40
CA VAL A 341 -22.27 -6.19 -9.34
C VAL A 341 -22.72 -7.62 -9.09
N LEU A 342 -23.31 -7.85 -7.91
CA LEU A 342 -23.72 -9.17 -7.48
C LEU A 342 -25.01 -9.58 -8.19
N VAL A 343 -25.09 -10.86 -8.53
CA VAL A 343 -26.30 -11.51 -9.03
C VAL A 343 -26.83 -12.30 -7.85
N ASP A 344 -28.01 -11.92 -7.36
CA ASP A 344 -28.74 -12.70 -6.36
C ASP A 344 -29.37 -13.96 -6.99
#